data_AF-A0A535HLL0-F1
#
_entry.id   AF-A0A535HLL0-F1
#
_cell.length_a   1.000
_cell.length_b   1.000
_cell.length_c   1.000
_cell.angle_alpha   90.00
_cell.angle_beta   90.00
_cell.angle_gamma   90.00
#
_symmetry.space_group_name_H-M   'P 1'
#
loop_
_entity.id
_entity.type
_entity.pdbx_description
1 polymer ?
#
loop_
_entity_poly.entity_id
_entity_poly.type
_entity_poly.pdbx_seq_one_letter_code
_entity_poly.pdbx_strand_id
1 'polypeptide(L)'
;MAQVIHVSTRGPLFTGVAEAELAATVTAVQREIAEYAEYQWQMNMTASFQHPSDPPRYQSHVNVHPRGSDLVVDDGYPGSGLLYGPWLEGVGSRNATSRFKGYFALRRAASSVAQKTAAIAAPIISAFTRKANGG
;
A
#
# COMPACT_ATOMS: atom_id res chain seq x y z
N MET A 1 -30.32 39.46 -33.61
CA MET A 1 -31.06 38.40 -32.90
C MET A 1 -30.08 37.67 -32.00
N ALA A 2 -30.32 37.58 -30.69
CA ALA A 2 -29.40 36.94 -29.75
C ALA A 2 -29.65 35.43 -29.71
N GLN A 3 -28.60 34.63 -29.86
CA GLN A 3 -28.66 33.18 -29.74
C GLN A 3 -28.49 32.79 -28.27
N VAL A 4 -29.51 32.19 -27.68
CA VAL A 4 -29.44 31.63 -26.32
C VAL A 4 -28.86 30.22 -26.42
N ILE A 5 -27.71 29.99 -25.79
CA ILE A 5 -27.10 28.66 -25.69
C ILE A 5 -27.48 28.07 -24.33
N HIS A 6 -28.19 26.95 -24.34
CA HIS A 6 -28.44 26.16 -23.12
C HIS A 6 -27.31 25.15 -22.92
N VAL A 7 -26.52 25.34 -21.87
CA VAL A 7 -25.50 24.38 -21.42
C VAL A 7 -26.05 23.65 -20.20
N SER A 8 -26.15 22.32 -20.26
CA SER A 8 -26.43 21.46 -19.11
C SER A 8 -25.13 20.78 -18.70
N THR A 9 -24.69 21.04 -17.48
CA THR A 9 -23.53 20.36 -16.87
C THR A 9 -24.01 19.31 -15.87
N ARG A 10 -23.29 18.18 -15.78
CA ARG A 10 -23.55 17.08 -14.84
C ARG A 10 -22.22 16.57 -14.30
N GLY A 11 -22.25 16.00 -13.09
CA GLY A 11 -21.11 15.36 -12.47
C GLY A 11 -20.52 16.11 -11.27
N PRO A 12 -19.66 15.45 -10.48
CA PRO A 12 -19.10 15.98 -9.23
C PRO A 12 -18.49 17.37 -9.33
N LEU A 13 -17.87 17.70 -10.47
CA LEU A 13 -17.25 19.00 -10.75
C LEU A 13 -18.25 20.16 -10.75
N PHE A 14 -19.53 19.88 -11.03
CA PHE A 14 -20.58 20.89 -11.18
C PHE A 14 -21.67 20.80 -10.10
N THR A 15 -21.61 19.78 -9.24
CA THR A 15 -22.60 19.55 -8.16
C THR A 15 -22.05 19.82 -6.76
N GLY A 16 -20.83 20.39 -6.64
CA GLY A 16 -20.24 20.78 -5.36
C GLY A 16 -19.67 19.62 -4.53
N VAL A 17 -19.68 18.39 -5.05
CA VAL A 17 -19.16 17.19 -4.35
C VAL A 17 -17.78 16.76 -4.85
N ALA A 18 -17.15 17.52 -5.74
CA ALA A 18 -15.86 17.21 -6.35
C ALA A 18 -14.76 16.92 -5.33
N GLU A 19 -14.67 17.73 -4.27
CA GLU A 19 -13.64 17.59 -3.25
C GLU A 19 -13.81 16.30 -2.43
N ALA A 20 -15.04 16.00 -2.02
CA ALA A 20 -15.36 14.76 -1.30
C ALA A 20 -15.09 13.51 -2.15
N GLU A 21 -15.44 13.56 -3.43
CA GLU A 21 -15.19 12.47 -4.39
C GLU A 21 -13.70 12.28 -4.69
N LEU A 22 -12.94 13.38 -4.76
CA LEU A 22 -11.50 13.33 -4.92
C LEU A 22 -10.83 12.74 -3.68
N ALA A 23 -11.23 13.17 -2.47
CA ALA A 23 -10.73 12.61 -1.23
C ALA A 23 -11.03 11.11 -1.08
N ALA A 24 -12.24 10.69 -1.48
CA ALA A 24 -12.61 9.28 -1.53
C ALA A 24 -11.74 8.50 -2.53
N THR A 25 -11.43 9.09 -3.68
CA THR A 25 -10.57 8.50 -4.71
C THR A 25 -9.13 8.34 -4.20
N VAL A 26 -8.57 9.35 -3.54
CA VAL A 26 -7.24 9.27 -2.90
C VAL A 26 -7.21 8.15 -1.85
N THR A 27 -8.25 8.08 -1.01
CA THR A 27 -8.38 7.03 0.01
C THR A 27 -8.43 5.64 -0.61
N ALA A 28 -9.15 5.47 -1.72
CA ALA A 28 -9.23 4.19 -2.44
C ALA A 28 -7.87 3.79 -3.03
N VAL A 29 -7.15 4.74 -3.65
CA VAL A 29 -5.80 4.49 -4.18
C VAL A 29 -4.82 4.12 -3.06
N GLN A 30 -4.82 4.86 -1.95
CA GLN A 30 -3.97 4.56 -0.80
C GLN A 30 -4.24 3.16 -0.25
N ARG A 31 -5.52 2.77 -0.13
CA ARG A 31 -5.91 1.44 0.37
C ARG A 31 -5.41 0.33 -0.53
N GLU A 32 -5.64 0.43 -1.84
CA GLU A 32 -5.20 -0.58 -2.81
C GLU A 32 -3.67 -0.75 -2.82
N ILE A 33 -2.93 0.37 -2.73
CA ILE A 33 -1.46 0.34 -2.63
C ILE A 33 -1.00 -0.29 -1.32
N ALA A 34 -1.67 0.01 -0.20
CA ALA A 34 -1.33 -0.52 1.11
C ALA A 34 -1.58 -2.03 1.18
N GLU A 35 -2.73 -2.51 0.69
CA GLU A 35 -3.05 -3.94 0.59
C GLU A 35 -2.05 -4.68 -0.30
N TYR A 36 -1.67 -4.08 -1.44
CA TYR A 36 -0.61 -4.63 -2.28
C TYR A 36 0.75 -4.69 -1.56
N ALA A 37 1.09 -3.65 -0.80
CA ALA A 37 2.35 -3.58 -0.05
C ALA A 37 2.42 -4.64 1.05
N GLU A 38 1.34 -4.82 1.82
CA GLU A 38 1.18 -5.88 2.81
C GLU A 38 1.37 -7.26 2.16
N TYR A 39 0.65 -7.53 1.07
CA TYR A 39 0.77 -8.78 0.33
C TYR A 39 2.20 -9.05 -0.14
N GLN A 40 2.87 -8.06 -0.74
CA GLN A 40 4.25 -8.22 -1.22
C GLN A 40 5.23 -8.49 -0.08
N TRP A 41 5.07 -7.83 1.06
CA TRP A 41 5.95 -8.05 2.20
C TRP A 41 5.73 -9.44 2.79
N GLN A 42 4.48 -9.83 3.01
CA GLN A 42 4.12 -11.17 3.47
C GLN A 42 4.66 -12.27 2.52
N MET A 43 4.50 -12.12 1.20
CA MET A 43 5.07 -13.06 0.22
C MET A 43 6.59 -13.16 0.30
N ASN A 44 7.28 -12.02 0.36
CA ASN A 44 8.74 -12.00 0.43
C ASN A 44 9.25 -12.59 1.75
N MET A 45 8.50 -12.44 2.84
CA MET A 45 8.76 -13.12 4.11
C MET A 45 8.59 -14.63 3.97
N THR A 46 7.47 -15.10 3.40
CA THR A 46 7.22 -16.52 3.12
C THR A 46 8.39 -17.15 2.36
N ALA A 47 8.85 -16.50 1.29
CA ALA A 47 9.97 -16.98 0.48
C ALA A 47 11.33 -16.93 1.20
N SER A 48 11.42 -16.23 2.33
CA SER A 48 12.65 -16.08 3.11
C SER A 48 12.72 -17.01 4.31
N PHE A 49 11.63 -17.68 4.70
CA PHE A 49 11.64 -18.67 5.79
C PHE A 49 12.33 -19.95 5.32
N GLN A 50 13.10 -20.57 6.22
CA GLN A 50 13.84 -21.80 5.92
C GLN A 50 12.93 -23.02 6.02
N HIS A 51 12.06 -23.06 7.04
CA HIS A 51 11.07 -24.12 7.21
C HIS A 51 9.66 -23.57 7.00
N PRO A 52 8.76 -24.27 6.29
CA PRO A 52 7.35 -23.90 6.19
C PRO A 52 6.62 -23.81 7.55
N SER A 53 7.20 -24.45 8.58
CA SER A 53 6.74 -24.42 9.97
C SER A 53 7.42 -23.36 10.84
N ASP A 54 8.42 -22.64 10.33
CA ASP A 54 9.03 -21.53 11.07
C ASP A 54 7.97 -20.45 11.31
N PRO A 55 7.78 -19.95 12.55
CA PRO A 55 6.46 -19.51 12.91
C PRO A 55 6.02 -18.19 12.27
N PRO A 56 4.70 -18.10 12.01
CA PRO A 56 3.92 -16.93 11.58
C PRO A 56 4.09 -15.65 12.38
N ARG A 57 4.94 -15.59 13.41
CA ARG A 57 4.90 -14.50 14.38
C ARG A 57 5.27 -13.16 13.75
N TYR A 58 6.34 -13.04 12.98
CA TYR A 58 6.63 -11.77 12.32
C TYR A 58 5.59 -11.43 11.24
N GLN A 59 5.23 -12.43 10.41
CA GLN A 59 4.32 -12.22 9.28
C GLN A 59 2.88 -11.86 9.72
N SER A 60 2.40 -12.44 10.81
CA SER A 60 1.07 -12.16 11.39
C SER A 60 0.93 -10.76 11.98
N HIS A 61 2.05 -10.06 12.23
CA HIS A 61 2.02 -8.68 12.69
C HIS A 61 2.12 -7.68 11.55
N VAL A 62 2.49 -8.12 10.34
CA VAL A 62 2.51 -7.24 9.16
C VAL A 62 1.08 -6.88 8.79
N ASN A 63 0.72 -5.62 9.01
CA ASN A 63 -0.64 -5.11 8.80
C ASN A 63 -0.60 -3.67 8.30
N VAL A 64 -1.73 -3.23 7.74
CA VAL A 64 -1.95 -1.83 7.36
C VAL A 64 -2.42 -1.03 8.57
N HIS A 65 -1.75 0.08 8.86
CA HIS A 65 -2.08 1.00 9.94
C HIS A 65 -2.21 2.44 9.43
N PRO A 66 -3.20 3.21 9.93
CA PRO A 66 -3.27 4.64 9.66
C PRO A 66 -2.13 5.37 10.38
N ARG A 67 -1.48 6.30 9.68
CA ARG A 67 -0.49 7.22 10.23
C ARG A 67 -0.80 8.63 9.72
N GLY A 68 -1.55 9.40 10.51
CA GLY A 68 -2.07 10.68 10.06
C GLY A 68 -3.07 10.50 8.91
N SER A 69 -2.80 11.14 7.77
CA SER A 69 -3.58 11.01 6.53
C SER A 69 -3.14 9.85 5.63
N ASP A 70 -2.10 9.12 6.01
CA ASP A 70 -1.51 8.05 5.20
C ASP A 70 -1.83 6.67 5.76
N LEU A 71 -1.67 5.66 4.90
CA LEU A 71 -1.61 4.26 5.30
C LEU A 71 -0.15 3.80 5.26
N VAL A 72 0.27 3.12 6.33
CA VAL A 72 1.60 2.53 6.45
C VAL A 72 1.44 1.05 6.66
N VAL A 73 2.33 0.26 6.05
CA VAL A 73 2.47 -1.15 6.35
C VAL A 73 3.69 -1.32 7.25
N ASP A 74 3.47 -1.81 8.46
CA ASP A 74 4.51 -2.14 9.44
C ASP A 74 4.16 -3.44 10.15
N ASP A 75 5.02 -3.89 11.06
CA ASP A 75 4.82 -5.09 11.88
C ASP A 75 4.50 -4.76 13.35
N GLY A 76 4.01 -3.54 13.61
CA GLY A 76 3.58 -3.08 14.92
C GLY A 76 4.69 -2.80 15.94
N TYR A 77 5.98 -2.83 15.56
CA TYR A 77 7.08 -2.52 16.50
C TYR A 77 7.07 -1.03 16.92
N PRO A 78 7.32 -0.68 18.20
CA PRO A 78 7.71 -1.56 19.32
C PRO A 78 6.56 -2.25 20.05
N GLY A 79 5.31 -1.88 19.77
CA GLY A 79 4.12 -2.41 20.46
C GLY A 79 3.91 -3.93 20.30
N SER A 80 4.35 -4.50 19.18
CA SER A 80 4.31 -5.93 18.92
C SER A 80 5.31 -6.75 19.76
N GLY A 81 6.28 -6.08 20.41
CA GLY A 81 7.34 -6.75 21.17
C GLY A 81 8.22 -7.66 20.30
N LEU A 82 8.20 -7.48 18.98
CA LEU A 82 9.07 -8.19 18.05
C LEU A 82 10.51 -7.79 18.35
N LEU A 83 11.33 -8.76 18.76
CA LEU A 83 12.72 -8.50 19.12
C LEU A 83 13.57 -8.48 17.84
N TYR A 84 13.84 -7.28 17.33
CA TYR A 84 14.83 -7.11 16.26
C TYR A 84 16.23 -7.22 16.82
N GLY A 85 16.97 -8.25 16.39
CA GLY A 85 18.38 -8.37 16.73
C GLY A 85 19.33 -7.96 15.60
N PRO A 86 20.63 -7.78 15.90
CA PRO A 86 21.67 -7.41 14.94
C PRO A 86 21.81 -8.36 13.74
N TRP A 87 21.17 -9.54 13.78
CA TRP A 87 21.14 -10.52 12.70
C TRP A 87 20.27 -10.13 11.50
N LEU A 88 19.48 -9.06 11.62
CA LEU A 88 18.64 -8.54 10.54
C LEU A 88 19.40 -7.81 9.42
N GLU A 89 20.63 -7.35 9.67
CA GLU A 89 21.46 -6.66 8.66
C GLU A 89 22.43 -7.57 7.92
N GLY A 90 22.40 -8.88 8.20
CA GLY A 90 23.12 -9.86 7.41
C GLY A 90 24.63 -9.61 7.33
N VAL A 91 25.35 -9.49 8.46
CA VAL A 91 26.80 -9.64 8.46
C VAL A 91 27.27 -10.35 9.74
N GLY A 92 27.89 -11.53 9.59
CA GLY A 92 28.65 -12.19 10.67
C GLY A 92 28.47 -13.71 10.76
N SER A 93 29.55 -14.42 11.10
CA SER A 93 29.65 -15.88 11.25
C SER A 93 28.65 -16.50 12.25
N ARG A 94 28.07 -15.68 13.14
CA ARG A 94 27.04 -16.08 14.11
C ARG A 94 25.64 -16.25 13.52
N ASN A 95 25.40 -15.81 12.26
CA ASN A 95 24.10 -15.92 11.57
C ASN A 95 24.05 -17.05 10.53
N ALA A 96 24.94 -18.04 10.63
CA ALA A 96 24.90 -19.21 9.75
C ALA A 96 23.63 -20.05 9.96
N THR A 97 23.06 -20.04 11.17
CA THR A 97 22.00 -20.97 11.60
C THR A 97 20.60 -20.34 11.77
N SER A 98 20.45 -19.01 11.83
CA SER A 98 19.14 -18.36 11.68
C SER A 98 19.25 -17.18 10.71
N ARG A 99 18.58 -17.29 9.56
CA ARG A 99 18.76 -16.40 8.40
C ARG A 99 17.50 -15.65 8.01
N PHE A 100 16.67 -15.22 8.96
CA PHE A 100 15.50 -14.45 8.60
C PHE A 100 15.89 -13.03 8.15
N LYS A 101 15.96 -12.83 6.83
CA LYS A 101 16.35 -11.59 6.15
C LYS A 101 15.18 -10.58 6.09
N GLY A 102 14.51 -10.33 7.22
CA GLY A 102 13.28 -9.52 7.27
C GLY A 102 13.39 -8.16 6.56
N TYR A 103 14.54 -7.48 6.70
CA TYR A 103 14.79 -6.21 6.02
C TYR A 103 14.89 -6.32 4.49
N PHE A 104 15.48 -7.40 3.95
CA PHE A 104 15.50 -7.61 2.50
C PHE A 104 14.11 -7.91 1.95
N ALA A 105 13.26 -8.61 2.70
CA ALA A 105 11.88 -8.86 2.31
C ALA A 105 11.08 -7.54 2.24
N LEU A 106 11.21 -6.69 3.25
CA LEU A 106 10.61 -5.36 3.28
C LEU A 106 11.14 -4.48 2.14
N ARG A 107 12.46 -4.43 1.94
CA ARG A 107 13.08 -3.64 0.86
C ARG A 107 12.63 -4.10 -0.53
N ARG A 108 12.52 -5.41 -0.76
CA ARG A 108 12.00 -5.97 -2.01
C ARG A 108 10.53 -5.60 -2.19
N ALA A 109 9.72 -5.72 -1.14
CA ALA A 109 8.32 -5.33 -1.19
C ALA A 109 8.16 -3.85 -1.53
N ALA A 110 8.91 -2.95 -0.87
CA ALA A 110 8.91 -1.52 -1.17
C ALA A 110 9.32 -1.24 -2.63
N SER A 111 10.32 -1.94 -3.15
CA SER A 111 10.71 -1.83 -4.56
C SER A 111 9.60 -2.31 -5.51
N SER A 112 8.95 -3.43 -5.22
CA SER A 112 7.83 -3.94 -6.03
C SER A 112 6.64 -2.98 -6.02
N VAL A 113 6.32 -2.41 -4.85
CA VAL A 113 5.26 -1.42 -4.69
C VAL A 113 5.56 -0.19 -5.54
N ALA A 114 6.75 0.40 -5.40
CA ALA A 114 7.15 1.58 -6.16
C ALA A 114 7.05 1.38 -7.69
N GLN A 115 7.36 0.17 -8.17
CA GLN A 115 7.24 -0.18 -9.59
C GLN A 115 5.79 -0.33 -10.07
N LYS A 116 4.88 -0.79 -9.20
CA LYS A 116 3.47 -1.05 -9.55
C LYS A 116 2.50 0.06 -9.17
N THR A 117 2.90 1.04 -8.36
CA THR A 117 2.03 2.12 -7.87
C THR A 117 1.20 2.76 -8.99
N ALA A 118 1.84 3.15 -10.10
CA ALA A 118 1.13 3.79 -11.21
C ALA A 118 0.11 2.86 -11.88
N ALA A 119 0.46 1.58 -12.06
CA ALA A 119 -0.42 0.59 -12.66
C ALA A 119 -1.64 0.27 -11.76
N ILE A 120 -1.46 0.30 -10.45
CA ILE A 120 -2.53 0.12 -9.46
C ILE A 120 -3.46 1.34 -9.42
N ALA A 121 -2.89 2.56 -9.42
CA ALA A 121 -3.67 3.79 -9.32
C ALA A 121 -4.44 4.14 -10.62
N ALA A 122 -3.88 3.84 -11.79
CA ALA A 122 -4.44 4.19 -13.10
C ALA A 122 -5.92 3.79 -13.29
N PRO A 123 -6.37 2.55 -13.03
CA PRO A 123 -7.78 2.19 -13.21
C PRO A 123 -8.73 2.96 -12.28
N ILE A 124 -8.32 3.23 -11.04
CA ILE A 124 -9.12 3.96 -10.04
C ILE A 124 -9.27 5.42 -10.48
N ILE A 125 -8.16 6.06 -10.85
CA ILE A 125 -8.15 7.45 -11.34
C ILE A 125 -8.97 7.57 -12.64
N SER A 126 -8.84 6.60 -13.56
CA SER A 126 -9.61 6.59 -14.81
C SER A 126 -11.12 6.48 -14.57
N ALA A 127 -11.54 5.70 -13.58
CA ALA A 127 -12.95 5.64 -13.17
C ALA A 127 -13.44 6.99 -12.63
N PHE A 128 -12.65 7.65 -11.78
CA PHE A 128 -12.97 8.98 -11.27
C PHE A 128 -13.07 10.02 -12.40
N THR A 129 -12.10 10.08 -13.32
CA THR A 129 -12.11 11.04 -14.43
C THR A 129 -13.35 10.88 -15.32
N ARG A 130 -13.78 9.64 -15.60
CA ARG A 130 -15.02 9.39 -16.34
C ARG A 130 -16.25 9.94 -15.60
N LYS A 131 -16.37 9.64 -14.30
CA LYS A 131 -17.45 10.13 -13.45
C LYS A 131 -17.44 11.67 -13.35
N ALA A 132 -16.27 12.27 -13.22
CA ALA A 132 -16.08 13.72 -13.13
C ALA A 132 -16.52 14.45 -14.41
N ASN A 133 -16.26 13.86 -15.58
CA ASN A 133 -16.64 14.39 -16.89
C ASN A 133 -18.12 14.15 -17.26
N GLY A 134 -18.94 13.65 -16.33
CA GLY A 134 -20.36 13.39 -16.57
C GLY A 134 -20.63 12.17 -17.45
N GLY A 135 -19.70 11.21 -17.46
CA GLY A 135 -19.87 9.89 -18.10
C GLY A 135 -20.98 9.04 -17.48
#